data_AF-A0A9Q5GFJ3-F1
#
_entry.id   AF-A0A9Q5GFJ3-F1
#
_cell.length_a   1.000
_cell.length_b   1.000
_cell.length_c   1.000
_cell.angle_alpha   90.00
_cell.angle_beta   90.00
_cell.angle_gamma   90.00
#
_symmetry.space_group_name_H-M   'P 1'
#
loop_
_entity.id
_entity.type
_entity.pdbx_description
1 polymer ?
#
loop_
_entity_poly.entity_id
_entity_poly.type
_entity_poly.pdbx_seq_one_letter_code
_entity_poly.pdbx_strand_id
1 'polypeptide(L)'
;MRRIIRVSDYVFTTSSGSLIDVTNLSHAWEHLLKKCKLPHKKFHALRHTFATKLFENEVALKTVSELLGHSSIDMTANTYTHVIPKQKK
;
A
#
# COMPACT_ATOMS: atom_id res chain seq x y z
N MET A 1 2.92 36.00 -7.31
CA MET A 1 2.27 34.96 -8.15
C MET A 1 1.07 34.40 -7.39
N ARG A 2 -0.17 34.59 -7.86
CA ARG A 2 -1.36 34.00 -7.23
C ARG A 2 -1.51 32.55 -7.72
N ARG A 3 -1.46 31.57 -6.82
CA ARG A 3 -1.63 30.15 -7.16
C ARG A 3 -3.13 29.87 -7.32
N ILE A 4 -3.56 29.49 -8.52
CA ILE A 4 -4.94 29.04 -8.76
C ILE A 4 -5.06 27.64 -8.13
N ILE A 5 -5.92 27.52 -7.12
CA ILE A 5 -6.26 26.24 -6.49
C ILE A 5 -7.58 25.78 -7.10
N ARG A 6 -7.58 24.61 -7.73
CA ARG A 6 -8.80 23.97 -8.22
C ARG A 6 -9.51 23.31 -7.05
N VAL A 7 -10.82 23.50 -6.95
CA VAL A 7 -11.65 22.69 -6.05
C VAL A 7 -11.75 21.30 -6.65
N SER A 8 -11.47 20.27 -5.85
CA SER A 8 -11.40 18.88 -6.28
C SER A 8 -12.15 18.00 -5.29
N ASP A 9 -12.90 17.03 -5.81
CA ASP A 9 -13.61 16.02 -5.01
C ASP A 9 -12.69 14.87 -4.55
N TYR A 10 -11.41 14.89 -4.92
CA TYR A 10 -10.43 13.87 -4.54
C TYR A 10 -9.83 14.15 -3.17
N VAL A 11 -9.62 13.09 -2.37
CA VAL A 11 -8.98 13.19 -1.05
C VAL A 11 -7.48 13.51 -1.15
N PHE A 12 -6.81 13.00 -2.20
CA PHE A 12 -5.38 13.20 -2.41
C PHE A 12 -5.13 13.96 -3.71
N THR A 13 -4.65 15.19 -3.58
CA THR A 13 -4.35 16.08 -4.71
C THR A 13 -2.97 16.69 -4.59
N THR A 14 -2.47 17.23 -5.70
CA THR A 14 -1.35 18.16 -5.68
C THR A 14 -1.75 19.46 -4.99
N SER A 15 -0.76 20.32 -4.74
CA SER A 15 -0.99 21.63 -4.13
C SER A 15 -1.86 22.59 -4.96
N SER A 16 -2.07 22.29 -6.24
CA SER A 16 -2.98 23.02 -7.13
C SER A 16 -4.39 22.43 -7.19
N GLY A 17 -4.67 21.34 -6.47
CA GLY A 17 -5.95 20.62 -6.51
C GLY A 17 -6.09 19.67 -7.71
N SER A 18 -4.99 19.35 -8.40
CA SER A 18 -5.00 18.37 -9.49
C SER A 18 -4.71 16.96 -8.97
N LEU A 19 -5.01 15.92 -9.77
CA LEU A 19 -4.65 14.54 -9.45
C LEU A 19 -3.14 14.37 -9.26
N ILE A 20 -2.76 13.51 -8.33
CA ILE A 20 -1.36 13.11 -8.13
C ILE A 20 -0.98 12.11 -9.22
N ASP A 21 0.08 12.41 -9.96
CA ASP A 21 0.67 11.48 -10.91
C ASP A 21 1.45 10.36 -10.19
N VAL A 22 1.44 9.15 -10.76
CA VAL A 22 2.12 7.97 -10.19
C VAL A 22 3.63 8.17 -10.07
N THR A 23 4.23 8.93 -10.98
CA THR A 23 5.65 9.28 -10.96
C THR A 23 5.97 10.19 -9.79
N ASN A 24 5.11 11.19 -9.54
CA ASN A 24 5.25 12.09 -8.38
C ASN A 24 5.15 11.32 -7.06
N LEU A 25 4.20 10.38 -6.96
CA LEU A 25 4.10 9.49 -5.80
C LEU A 25 5.37 8.65 -5.63
N SER A 26 5.90 8.08 -6.71
CA SER A 26 7.10 7.25 -6.69
C SER A 26 8.33 8.03 -6.22
N HIS A 27 8.51 9.27 -6.69
CA HIS A 27 9.60 10.14 -6.24
C HIS A 27 9.45 10.56 -4.77
N ALA A 28 8.25 10.95 -4.36
CA ALA A 28 7.96 11.28 -2.96
C ALA A 28 8.27 10.10 -2.04
N TRP A 29 7.91 8.88 -2.47
CA TRP A 29 8.20 7.64 -1.76
C TRP A 29 9.70 7.34 -1.67
N GLU A 30 10.45 7.47 -2.77
CA GLU A 30 11.89 7.27 -2.75
C GLU A 30 12.60 8.26 -1.82
N HIS A 31 12.18 9.52 -1.85
CA HIS A 31 12.71 10.56 -0.96
C HIS A 31 12.41 10.24 0.51
N LEU A 32 11.21 9.73 0.81
CA LEU A 32 10.84 9.28 2.15
C LEU A 32 11.74 8.13 2.63
N LEU A 33 11.96 7.10 1.80
CA LEU A 33 12.85 5.98 2.14
C LEU A 33 14.27 6.45 2.44
N LYS A 34 14.81 7.38 1.63
CA LYS A 34 16.13 7.98 1.86
C LYS A 34 16.19 8.73 3.19
N LYS A 35 15.16 9.52 3.51
CA LYS A 35 15.05 10.25 4.78
C LYS A 35 15.03 9.30 5.98
N CYS A 36 14.35 8.17 5.85
CA CYS A 36 14.29 7.12 6.86
C CYS A 36 15.53 6.21 6.87
N LYS A 37 16.50 6.41 5.98
CA LYS A 37 17.69 5.55 5.79
C LYS A 37 17.35 4.08 5.52
N LEU A 38 16.26 3.86 4.79
CA LEU A 38 15.80 2.52 4.41
C LEU A 38 16.26 2.16 2.99
N PRO A 39 16.53 0.87 2.72
CA PRO A 39 16.81 0.41 1.36
C PRO A 39 15.61 0.67 0.45
N HIS A 40 15.88 0.89 -0.84
CA HIS A 40 14.81 1.12 -1.80
C HIS A 40 13.88 -0.09 -1.88
N LYS A 41 12.58 0.17 -1.74
CA LYS A 41 11.48 -0.78 -1.96
C LYS A 41 10.40 -0.07 -2.76
N LYS A 42 9.68 -0.79 -3.61
CA LYS A 42 8.52 -0.24 -4.34
C LYS A 42 7.42 0.15 -3.36
N PHE A 43 6.57 1.13 -3.72
CA PHE A 43 5.46 1.58 -2.86
C PHE A 43 4.53 0.44 -2.43
N HIS A 44 4.33 -0.55 -3.31
CA HIS A 44 3.53 -1.76 -3.02
C HIS A 44 4.08 -2.59 -1.84
N ALA A 45 5.34 -2.39 -1.41
CA ALA A 45 5.87 -3.02 -0.21
C ALA A 45 5.06 -2.71 1.04
N LEU A 46 4.43 -1.53 1.13
CA LEU A 46 3.53 -1.20 2.24
C LEU A 46 2.35 -2.17 2.33
N ARG A 47 1.79 -2.57 1.18
CA ARG A 47 0.70 -3.54 1.10
C ARG A 47 1.15 -4.93 1.52
N HIS A 48 2.38 -5.31 1.18
CA HIS A 48 3.00 -6.53 1.70
C HIS A 48 3.18 -6.49 3.21
N THR A 49 3.71 -5.40 3.76
CA THR A 49 3.89 -5.23 5.21
C THR A 49 2.55 -5.28 5.95
N PHE A 50 1.50 -4.66 5.42
CA PHE A 50 0.16 -4.70 5.99
C PHE A 50 -0.37 -6.14 6.07
N ALA A 51 -0.32 -6.88 4.96
CA ALA A 51 -0.78 -8.26 4.91
C ALA A 51 0.03 -9.17 5.87
N THR A 52 1.36 -9.05 5.84
CA THR A 52 2.26 -9.77 6.76
C THR A 52 1.87 -9.50 8.22
N LYS A 53 1.63 -8.25 8.59
CA LYS A 53 1.22 -7.89 9.95
C LYS A 53 -0.13 -8.50 10.33
N LEU A 54 -1.09 -8.57 9.41
CA LEU A 54 -2.36 -9.23 9.69
C LEU A 54 -2.20 -10.74 9.91
N PHE A 55 -1.35 -11.41 9.11
CA PHE A 55 -1.07 -12.83 9.30
C PHE A 55 -0.31 -13.14 10.59
N GLU A 56 0.64 -12.28 10.97
CA GLU A 56 1.33 -12.37 12.26
C GLU A 56 0.35 -12.25 13.45
N ASN A 57 -0.80 -11.60 13.26
CA ASN A 57 -1.88 -11.49 14.24
C ASN A 57 -2.99 -12.55 14.04
N GLU A 58 -2.69 -13.64 13.33
CA GLU A 58 -3.59 -14.79 13.12
C GLU A 58 -4.92 -14.43 12.43
N VAL A 59 -4.98 -13.29 11.72
CA VAL A 59 -6.17 -12.91 10.96
C VAL A 59 -6.39 -13.89 9.82
N ALA A 60 -7.63 -14.35 9.66
CA ALA A 60 -7.99 -15.33 8.64
C ALA A 60 -7.68 -14.83 7.22
N LEU A 61 -7.16 -15.72 6.38
CA LEU A 61 -6.78 -15.42 4.99
C LEU A 61 -7.88 -14.75 4.17
N LYS A 62 -9.13 -15.20 4.34
CA LYS A 62 -10.29 -14.61 3.67
C LYS A 62 -10.46 -13.14 4.04
N THR A 63 -10.42 -12.82 5.33
CA THR A 63 -10.51 -11.46 5.85
C THR A 63 -9.38 -10.58 5.35
N VAL A 64 -8.14 -11.09 5.34
CA VAL A 64 -7.00 -10.35 4.80
C VAL A 64 -7.18 -10.08 3.29
N SER A 65 -7.66 -11.06 2.53
CA SER A 65 -7.92 -10.90 1.09
C SER A 65 -9.00 -9.86 0.80
N GLU A 66 -10.06 -9.81 1.60
CA GLU A 66 -11.13 -8.82 1.52
C GLU A 66 -10.62 -7.41 1.85
N LEU A 67 -9.83 -7.26 2.93
CA LEU A 67 -9.24 -5.97 3.31
C LEU A 67 -8.26 -5.42 2.26
N LEU A 68 -7.54 -6.31 1.58
CA LEU A 68 -6.68 -5.94 0.46
C LEU A 68 -7.51 -5.64 -0.80
N GLY A 69 -8.71 -6.19 -0.94
CA GLY A 69 -9.50 -6.09 -2.17
C GLY A 69 -8.86 -6.87 -3.33
N HIS A 70 -8.21 -8.00 -3.04
CA HIS A 70 -7.74 -8.90 -4.10
C HIS A 70 -8.93 -9.65 -4.71
N SER A 71 -9.04 -9.60 -6.04
CA SER A 71 -10.09 -10.29 -6.80
C SER A 71 -10.01 -11.83 -6.68
N SER A 72 -8.85 -12.36 -6.29
CA SER A 72 -8.65 -13.78 -6.03
C SER A 72 -7.88 -13.98 -4.72
N ILE A 73 -8.38 -14.90 -3.90
CA ILE A 73 -7.75 -15.36 -2.65
C ILE A 73 -6.39 -16.00 -2.95
N ASP A 74 -6.23 -16.63 -4.11
CA ASP A 74 -4.99 -17.29 -4.52
C ASP A 74 -3.84 -16.30 -4.68
N MET A 75 -4.10 -15.05 -5.08
CA MET A 75 -3.06 -14.02 -5.12
C MET A 75 -2.53 -13.72 -3.72
N THR A 76 -3.40 -13.64 -2.73
CA THR A 76 -3.02 -13.45 -1.33
C THR A 76 -2.30 -14.68 -0.80
N ALA A 77 -2.86 -15.87 -1.02
CA ALA A 77 -2.31 -17.14 -0.55
C ALA A 77 -0.89 -17.36 -1.09
N ASN A 78 -0.68 -17.25 -2.41
CA ASN A 78 0.61 -17.48 -3.07
C ASN A 78 1.68 -16.45 -2.65
N THR A 79 1.29 -15.21 -2.38
CA THR A 79 2.22 -14.14 -1.99
C THR A 79 2.68 -14.27 -0.54
N TYR A 80 1.84 -14.80 0.36
CA TYR A 80 2.09 -14.84 1.80
C TYR A 80 2.18 -16.25 2.39
N THR A 81 2.38 -17.27 1.56
CA THR A 81 2.53 -18.69 1.99
C THR A 81 3.50 -18.88 3.16
N HIS A 82 4.56 -18.08 3.23
CA HIS A 82 5.58 -18.15 4.28
C HIS A 82 5.15 -17.55 5.63
N VAL A 83 4.12 -16.70 5.63
CA VAL A 83 3.68 -15.92 6.81
C VAL A 83 2.31 -16.35 7.31
N ILE A 84 1.54 -17.08 6.50
CA ILE A 84 0.26 -17.66 6.91
C ILE A 84 0.56 -18.72 7.97
N PRO A 85 0.16 -18.52 9.24
CA PRO A 85 0.26 -19.59 10.23
C PRO A 85 -0.55 -20.78 9.72
N LYS A 86 0.00 -21.99 9.79
CA LYS A 86 -0.72 -23.22 9.45
C LYS A 86 -2.00 -23.24 10.28
N GLN A 87 -3.13 -22.85 9.68
CA GLN A 87 -4.42 -22.92 10.33
C GLN A 87 -4.65 -24.39 10.68
N LYS A 88 -4.60 -24.70 11.98
CA LYS A 88 -5.01 -26.02 12.46
C LYS A 88 -6.51 -26.14 12.17
N LYS A 89 -6.86 -27.23 11.50
CA LYS A 89 -8.25 -27.68 11.30
C LYS A 89 -9.00 -27.75 12.63
#